data_AF-A0AAW3A953-F1
#
_entry.id   AF-A0AAW3A953-F1
#
_cell.length_a   1.000
_cell.length_b   1.000
_cell.length_c   1.000
_cell.angle_alpha   90.00
_cell.angle_beta   90.00
_cell.angle_gamma   90.00
#
_symmetry.space_group_name_H-M   'P 1'
#
loop_
_entity.id
_entity.type
_entity.pdbx_description
1 polymer ?
#
loop_
_entity_poly.entity_id
_entity_poly.type
_entity_poly.pdbx_seq_one_letter_code
_entity_poly.pdbx_strand_id
1 'polypeptide(L)'
;MSPHGLRGADARFRPFLSSSLNEYLKRYWAIVFTVGSQAIDTGHMRHYVSWYATRLKVVELDHHIHATSLREQLIIKAGTPALPLLFVNEKLVGTIADVRSYEERRLLKDIVQFGFQWKTGAALDGAPQPLNTLPSPYSDTELFRGRYRGAPVARPVVQLPQLHPHRRQKD
;
A
#
# COMPACT_ATOMS: atom_id res chain seq x y z
N MET A 1 -10.91 -8.85 -25.87
CA MET A 1 -9.44 -8.87 -25.64
C MET A 1 -8.85 -7.66 -26.35
N SER A 2 -8.32 -6.69 -25.61
CA SER A 2 -7.74 -5.48 -26.22
C SER A 2 -6.24 -5.69 -26.45
N PRO A 3 -5.69 -5.26 -27.60
CA PRO A 3 -4.30 -5.52 -27.92
C PRO A 3 -3.39 -4.65 -27.04
N HIS A 4 -2.52 -5.29 -26.26
CA HIS A 4 -1.35 -4.62 -25.70
C HIS A 4 -0.45 -4.25 -26.88
N GLY A 5 -0.56 -3.01 -27.36
CA GLY A 5 0.29 -2.47 -28.41
C GLY A 5 1.74 -2.44 -27.94
N LEU A 6 2.50 -3.47 -28.29
CA LEU A 6 3.96 -3.44 -28.28
C LEU A 6 4.38 -2.31 -29.22
N ARG A 7 4.88 -1.22 -28.65
CA ARG A 7 5.48 -0.10 -29.42
C ARG A 7 6.60 -0.70 -30.27
N GLY A 8 6.44 -0.69 -31.59
CA GLY A 8 7.54 -0.90 -32.52
C GLY A 8 8.65 0.12 -32.25
N ALA A 9 9.90 -0.31 -32.37
CA ALA A 9 11.09 0.51 -32.08
C ALA A 9 11.20 1.78 -32.95
N ASP A 10 10.38 1.91 -33.99
CA ASP A 10 10.43 2.98 -34.99
C ASP A 10 9.67 4.26 -34.61
N ALA A 11 8.95 4.27 -33.47
CA ALA A 11 8.19 5.45 -33.05
C ALA A 11 9.03 6.37 -32.13
N ARG A 12 9.17 7.65 -32.52
CA ARG A 12 9.78 8.69 -31.67
C ARG A 12 9.15 8.68 -30.27
N PHE A 13 9.98 8.71 -29.23
CA PHE A 13 9.51 8.71 -27.85
C PHE A 13 8.56 9.89 -27.60
N ARG A 14 7.37 9.55 -27.09
CA ARG A 14 6.38 10.54 -26.62
C ARG A 14 6.00 10.22 -25.18
N PRO A 15 5.98 11.23 -24.28
CA PRO A 15 5.41 11.10 -22.95
C PRO A 15 3.96 10.62 -23.03
N PHE A 16 3.58 9.74 -22.11
CA PHE A 16 2.20 9.30 -22.01
C PHE A 16 1.41 10.30 -21.17
N LEU A 17 0.26 10.71 -21.72
CA LEU A 17 -0.71 11.59 -21.09
C LEU A 17 -2.09 11.06 -21.46
N SER A 18 -3.02 11.11 -20.50
CA SER A 18 -4.42 10.75 -20.71
C SER A 18 -5.31 11.56 -19.76
N SER A 19 -6.55 11.78 -20.17
CA SER A 19 -7.61 12.34 -19.33
C SER A 19 -8.37 11.26 -18.54
N SER A 20 -8.20 9.98 -18.90
CA SER A 20 -8.89 8.84 -18.29
C SER A 20 -7.98 8.05 -17.35
N LEU A 21 -8.45 7.83 -16.12
CA LEU A 21 -7.78 6.99 -15.13
C LEU A 21 -7.62 5.55 -15.63
N ASN A 22 -8.59 5.03 -16.39
CA ASN A 22 -8.56 3.65 -16.88
C ASN A 22 -7.40 3.39 -17.85
N GLU A 23 -7.00 4.38 -18.65
CA GLU A 23 -5.86 4.23 -19.55
C GLU A 23 -4.53 4.14 -18.80
N TYR A 24 -4.39 4.90 -17.70
CA TYR A 24 -3.24 4.76 -16.80
C TYR A 24 -3.17 3.35 -16.23
N LEU A 25 -4.28 2.89 -15.64
CA LEU A 25 -4.36 1.60 -14.97
C LEU A 25 -4.08 0.41 -15.89
N LYS A 26 -4.61 0.43 -17.12
CA LYS A 26 -4.35 -0.63 -18.12
C LYS A 26 -2.90 -0.65 -18.62
N ARG A 27 -2.20 0.49 -18.54
CA ARG A 27 -0.86 0.65 -19.12
C ARG A 27 0.26 0.29 -18.15
N TYR A 28 0.08 0.57 -16.87
CA TYR A 28 1.13 0.40 -15.87
C TYR A 28 0.68 -0.52 -14.75
N TRP A 29 1.61 -1.38 -14.31
CA TRP A 29 1.36 -2.31 -13.22
C TRP A 29 1.10 -1.61 -11.89
N ALA A 30 2.02 -0.74 -11.46
CA ALA A 30 1.90 0.05 -10.24
C ALA A 30 1.97 1.54 -10.56
N ILE A 31 1.02 2.30 -10.03
CA ILE A 31 0.87 3.74 -10.28
C ILE A 31 0.60 4.45 -8.97
N VAL A 32 1.28 5.57 -8.75
CA VAL A 32 0.95 6.48 -7.64
C VAL A 32 0.59 7.85 -8.21
N PHE A 33 -0.60 8.33 -7.85
CA PHE A 33 -1.01 9.70 -8.10
C PHE A 33 -0.65 10.57 -6.90
N THR A 34 0.01 11.69 -7.16
CA THR A 34 0.70 12.51 -6.15
C THR A 34 0.47 14.00 -6.39
N VAL A 35 0.78 14.80 -5.38
CA VAL A 35 0.89 16.26 -5.42
C VAL A 35 2.21 16.67 -4.79
N GLY A 36 2.81 17.75 -5.29
CA GLY A 36 4.10 18.25 -4.83
C GLY A 36 4.09 18.69 -3.36
N SER A 37 2.93 19.16 -2.86
CA SER A 37 2.73 19.52 -1.45
C SER A 37 2.91 18.35 -0.48
N GLN A 38 2.76 17.10 -0.93
CA GLN A 38 2.91 15.87 -0.14
C GLN A 38 4.13 15.05 -0.57
N ALA A 39 5.27 15.73 -0.73
CA ALA A 39 6.52 15.10 -1.14
C ALA A 39 7.00 13.98 -0.20
N ILE A 40 6.77 14.11 1.11
CA ILE A 40 7.23 13.16 2.12
C ILE A 40 6.48 11.83 2.00
N ASP A 41 5.15 11.86 1.96
CA ASP A 41 4.33 10.65 1.79
C ASP A 41 4.57 9.98 0.44
N THR A 42 4.77 10.79 -0.60
CA THR A 42 5.20 10.30 -1.91
C THR A 42 6.55 9.58 -1.83
N GLY A 43 7.52 10.14 -1.09
CA GLY A 43 8.82 9.52 -0.84
C GLY A 43 8.70 8.20 -0.10
N HIS A 44 7.83 8.12 0.92
CA HIS A 44 7.56 6.87 1.63
C HIS A 44 6.95 5.81 0.70
N MET A 45 5.97 6.16 -0.13
CA MET A 45 5.40 5.22 -1.11
C MET A 45 6.45 4.72 -2.10
N ARG A 46 7.30 5.62 -2.62
CA ARG A 46 8.41 5.24 -3.51
C ARG A 46 9.35 4.25 -2.83
N HIS A 47 9.71 4.50 -1.58
CA HIS A 47 10.57 3.61 -0.80
C HIS A 47 9.97 2.20 -0.69
N TYR A 48 8.73 2.08 -0.21
CA TYR A 48 8.07 0.79 -0.03
C TYR A 48 7.98 -0.01 -1.34
N VAL A 49 7.58 0.62 -2.45
CA VAL A 49 7.44 -0.09 -3.73
C VAL A 49 8.81 -0.45 -4.33
N SER A 50 9.79 0.44 -4.21
CA SER A 50 11.15 0.21 -4.71
C SER A 50 11.87 -0.93 -3.98
N TRP A 51 11.57 -1.11 -2.68
CA TRP A 51 12.13 -2.19 -1.87
C TRP A 51 11.81 -3.58 -2.43
N TYR A 52 10.62 -3.74 -3.02
CA TYR A 52 10.19 -4.98 -3.67
C TYR A 52 10.56 -5.05 -5.17
N ALA A 53 11.48 -4.20 -5.63
CA ALA A 53 11.95 -4.14 -7.01
C ALA A 53 10.82 -4.01 -8.06
N THR A 54 9.72 -3.36 -7.69
CA THR A 54 8.56 -3.23 -8.57
C THR A 54 8.58 -1.92 -9.34
N ARG A 55 8.32 -1.99 -10.64
CA ARG A 55 8.27 -0.81 -11.52
C ARG A 55 7.09 0.07 -11.14
N LEU A 56 7.39 1.28 -10.70
CA LEU A 56 6.40 2.26 -10.28
C LEU A 56 6.32 3.43 -11.26
N LYS A 57 5.10 3.76 -11.71
CA LYS A 57 4.84 5.01 -12.42
C LYS A 57 4.30 6.06 -11.44
N VAL A 58 5.06 7.13 -11.23
CA VAL A 58 4.58 8.29 -10.48
C VAL A 58 3.95 9.30 -11.45
N VAL A 59 2.75 9.76 -11.10
CA VAL A 59 2.01 10.81 -11.81
C VAL A 59 1.78 11.96 -10.83
N GLU A 60 2.33 13.11 -11.15
CA GLU A 60 2.17 14.33 -10.36
C GLU A 60 1.07 15.19 -10.97
N LEU A 61 0.11 15.62 -10.15
CA LEU A 61 -1.11 16.29 -10.61
C LEU A 61 -0.98 17.82 -10.64
N ASP A 62 0.02 18.43 -9.99
CA ASP A 62 0.09 19.89 -9.82
C ASP A 62 0.21 20.66 -11.15
N HIS A 63 0.91 20.09 -12.13
CA HIS A 63 1.10 20.69 -13.46
C HIS A 63 0.52 19.81 -14.58
N HIS A 64 -0.44 18.95 -14.26
CA HIS A 64 -1.03 18.03 -15.23
C HIS A 64 -2.20 18.70 -16.00
N ILE A 65 -2.19 18.61 -17.33
CA ILE A 65 -3.22 19.23 -18.20
C ILE A 65 -4.64 18.79 -17.83
N HIS A 66 -4.80 17.53 -17.43
CA HIS A 66 -6.08 16.92 -17.02
C HIS A 66 -6.17 16.71 -15.50
N ALA A 67 -5.51 17.54 -14.69
CA ALA A 67 -5.47 17.37 -13.23
C ALA A 67 -6.87 17.29 -12.60
N THR A 68 -7.78 18.20 -12.97
CA THR A 68 -9.13 18.27 -12.41
C THR A 68 -9.94 17.00 -12.71
N SER A 69 -9.98 16.58 -13.97
CA SER A 69 -10.74 15.38 -14.36
C SER A 69 -10.17 14.10 -13.74
N LEU A 70 -8.84 14.01 -13.59
CA LEU A 70 -8.22 12.87 -12.92
C LEU A 70 -8.50 12.89 -11.42
N ARG A 71 -8.49 14.05 -10.75
CA ARG A 71 -8.86 14.15 -9.33
C ARG A 71 -10.28 13.68 -9.07
N GLU A 72 -11.24 14.10 -9.90
CA GLU A 72 -12.63 13.65 -9.80
C GLU A 72 -12.74 12.13 -9.96
N GLN A 73 -12.10 11.56 -10.98
CA GLN A 73 -12.09 10.11 -11.20
C GLN A 73 -11.42 9.34 -10.05
N LEU A 74 -10.34 9.89 -9.47
CA LEU A 74 -9.66 9.31 -8.32
C LEU A 74 -10.55 9.32 -7.08
N ILE A 75 -11.26 10.43 -6.83
CA ILE A 75 -12.21 10.53 -5.71
C ILE A 75 -13.33 9.51 -5.88
N ILE A 76 -13.90 9.39 -7.08
CA ILE A 76 -14.95 8.42 -7.39
C ILE A 76 -14.47 6.99 -7.15
N LYS A 77 -13.23 6.66 -7.56
CA LYS A 77 -12.70 5.30 -7.45
C LYS A 77 -12.19 4.96 -6.05
N ALA A 78 -11.58 5.92 -5.34
CA ALA A 78 -10.96 5.70 -4.04
C ALA A 78 -11.90 5.99 -2.86
N GLY A 79 -12.97 6.75 -3.07
CA GLY A 79 -13.85 7.22 -1.99
C GLY A 79 -13.19 8.23 -1.05
N THR A 80 -11.97 8.69 -1.36
CA THR A 80 -11.21 9.65 -0.56
C THR A 80 -10.57 10.70 -1.46
N PRO A 81 -10.54 11.99 -1.05
CA PRO A 81 -9.79 13.04 -1.74
C PRO A 81 -8.31 13.05 -1.37
N ALA A 82 -7.87 12.21 -0.42
CA ALA A 82 -6.51 12.17 0.03
C ALA A 82 -5.56 11.62 -1.06
N LEU A 83 -4.44 12.32 -1.24
CA LEU A 83 -3.28 11.84 -1.99
C LEU A 83 -2.13 11.61 -0.98
N PRO A 84 -1.07 10.86 -1.33
CA PRO A 84 -0.91 10.05 -2.53
C PRO A 84 -1.76 8.76 -2.52
N LEU A 85 -2.16 8.28 -3.70
CA LEU A 85 -2.94 7.05 -3.88
C LEU A 85 -2.18 6.03 -4.72
N LEU A 86 -2.01 4.81 -4.19
CA LEU A 86 -1.37 3.69 -4.87
C LEU A 86 -2.42 2.79 -5.53
N PHE A 87 -2.18 2.48 -6.80
CA PHE A 87 -2.88 1.46 -7.56
C PHE A 87 -1.90 0.40 -8.01
N VAL A 88 -2.31 -0.87 -7.87
CA VAL A 88 -1.56 -2.03 -8.37
C VAL A 88 -2.53 -2.96 -9.06
N ASN A 89 -2.18 -3.43 -10.26
CA ASN A 89 -3.01 -4.36 -11.04
C ASN A 89 -4.45 -3.87 -11.21
N GLU A 90 -4.60 -2.60 -11.62
CA GLU A 90 -5.88 -1.89 -11.82
C GLU A 90 -6.75 -1.69 -10.56
N LYS A 91 -6.32 -2.23 -9.41
CA LYS A 91 -7.01 -2.16 -8.12
C LYS A 91 -6.43 -1.04 -7.27
N LEU A 92 -7.29 -0.47 -6.44
CA LEU A 92 -6.89 0.48 -5.41
C LEU A 92 -6.20 -0.29 -4.28
N VAL A 93 -4.97 0.10 -3.93
CA VAL A 93 -4.30 -0.36 -2.70
C VAL A 93 -4.65 0.59 -1.56
N GLY A 94 -4.60 1.90 -1.80
CA GLY A 94 -5.02 2.92 -0.85
C GLY A 94 -4.01 4.04 -0.66
N THR A 95 -4.11 4.69 0.50
CA THR A 95 -3.25 5.78 0.96
C THR A 95 -1.95 5.26 1.58
N ILE A 96 -1.08 6.18 2.03
CA ILE A 96 0.15 5.80 2.72
C ILE A 96 -0.11 5.04 4.03
N ALA A 97 -1.22 5.34 4.72
CA ALA A 97 -1.61 4.63 5.95
C ALA A 97 -1.92 3.15 5.65
N ASP A 98 -2.64 2.90 4.55
CA ASP A 98 -2.99 1.54 4.12
C ASP A 98 -1.73 0.76 3.73
N VAL A 99 -0.85 1.37 2.93
CA VAL A 99 0.44 0.77 2.53
C VAL A 99 1.31 0.43 3.74
N ARG A 100 1.37 1.32 4.74
CA ARG A 100 2.09 1.05 6.00
C ARG A 100 1.49 -0.13 6.75
N SER A 101 0.17 -0.19 6.84
CA SER A 101 -0.52 -1.31 7.49
C SER A 101 -0.24 -2.64 6.78
N TYR A 102 -0.18 -2.65 5.44
CA TYR A 102 0.15 -3.86 4.69
C TYR A 102 1.61 -4.28 4.86
N GLU A 103 2.53 -3.33 5.00
CA GLU A 103 3.93 -3.63 5.32
C GLU A 103 4.07 -4.25 6.71
N GLU A 104 3.38 -3.69 7.71
CA GLU A 104 3.39 -4.20 9.09
C GLU A 104 2.86 -5.63 9.17
N ARG A 105 1.82 -5.93 8.38
CA ARG A 105 1.23 -7.27 8.25
C ARG A 105 1.97 -8.17 7.25
N ARG A 106 3.08 -7.71 6.67
CA ARG A 106 3.88 -8.43 5.66
C ARG A 106 3.09 -8.88 4.42
N LEU A 107 1.98 -8.20 4.12
CA LEU A 107 1.11 -8.47 2.96
C LEU A 107 1.54 -7.68 1.72
N LEU A 108 2.32 -6.60 1.91
CA LEU A 108 2.65 -5.66 0.84
C LEU A 108 3.41 -6.32 -0.31
N LYS A 109 4.29 -7.28 -0.02
CA LYS A 109 5.04 -8.04 -1.03
C LYS A 109 4.11 -8.63 -2.10
N ASP A 110 3.09 -9.37 -1.69
CA ASP A 110 2.25 -10.11 -2.62
C ASP A 110 1.25 -9.19 -3.33
N ILE A 111 0.82 -8.12 -2.66
CA ILE A 111 0.02 -7.06 -3.28
C ILE A 111 0.81 -6.41 -4.41
N VAL A 112 2.07 -6.03 -4.16
CA VAL A 112 2.89 -5.27 -5.11
C VAL A 112 3.45 -6.15 -6.22
N GLN A 113 3.83 -7.41 -5.95
CA GLN A 113 4.42 -8.31 -6.94
C GLN A 113 3.37 -9.09 -7.75
N PHE A 114 2.24 -9.45 -7.14
CA PHE A 114 1.25 -10.35 -7.76
C PHE A 114 -0.15 -9.75 -7.88
N GLY A 115 -0.42 -8.59 -7.27
CA GLY A 115 -1.69 -7.88 -7.45
C GLY A 115 -2.88 -8.53 -6.76
N PHE A 116 -2.64 -9.31 -5.70
CA PHE A 116 -3.69 -9.86 -4.84
C PHE A 116 -3.34 -9.69 -3.36
N GLN A 117 -4.38 -9.68 -2.53
CA GLN A 117 -4.28 -9.58 -1.09
C GLN A 117 -4.72 -10.90 -0.47
N TRP A 118 -3.94 -11.41 0.50
CA TRP A 118 -4.36 -12.55 1.29
C TRP A 118 -5.62 -12.23 2.09
N LYS A 119 -6.61 -13.11 1.98
CA LYS A 119 -7.83 -13.09 2.80
C LYS A 119 -7.69 -13.93 4.07
N THR A 120 -6.47 -14.28 4.46
CA THR A 120 -6.21 -15.09 5.66
C THR A 120 -6.83 -14.40 6.87
N GLY A 121 -7.52 -15.17 7.71
CA GLY A 121 -8.32 -14.69 8.84
C GLY A 121 -7.52 -13.76 9.76
N ALA A 122 -8.25 -12.91 10.49
CA ALA A 122 -7.83 -11.70 11.20
C ALA A 122 -6.61 -11.77 12.17
N ALA A 123 -5.90 -12.90 12.26
CA ALA A 123 -4.72 -13.10 13.09
C ALA A 123 -3.46 -13.56 12.33
N LEU A 124 -3.51 -13.67 10.99
CA LEU A 124 -2.39 -14.13 10.18
C LEU A 124 -1.76 -12.96 9.44
N ASP A 125 -1.02 -12.13 10.18
CA ASP A 125 -0.16 -11.03 9.71
C ASP A 125 1.07 -11.55 8.92
N GLY A 126 0.84 -12.46 7.97
CA GLY A 126 1.91 -13.18 7.25
C GLY A 126 2.85 -13.97 8.16
N ALA A 127 2.49 -14.13 9.44
CA ALA A 127 3.23 -14.90 10.41
C ALA A 127 2.94 -16.40 10.21
N PRO A 128 3.92 -17.30 10.49
CA PRO A 128 3.66 -18.74 10.55
C PRO A 128 2.47 -18.98 11.49
N GLN A 129 1.63 -19.97 11.17
CA GLN A 129 0.41 -20.25 11.94
C GLN A 129 0.71 -20.21 13.45
N PRO A 130 -0.03 -19.38 14.21
CA PRO A 130 0.16 -19.35 15.65
C PRO A 130 -0.07 -20.76 16.21
N LEU A 131 0.75 -21.16 17.17
CA LEU A 131 0.54 -22.40 17.90
C LEU A 131 -0.83 -22.30 18.61
N ASN A 132 -1.64 -23.37 18.57
CA ASN A 132 -2.96 -23.48 19.23
C ASN A 132 -4.09 -22.58 18.67
N THR A 133 -4.27 -22.52 17.35
CA THR A 133 -5.42 -21.82 16.70
C THR A 133 -6.72 -22.64 16.65
N LEU A 134 -6.72 -23.86 17.19
CA LEU A 134 -7.93 -24.68 17.23
C LEU A 134 -8.95 -24.07 18.19
N PRO A 135 -10.25 -24.08 17.82
CA PRO A 135 -11.29 -23.59 18.71
C PRO A 135 -11.35 -24.47 19.97
N SER A 136 -11.31 -23.83 21.14
CA SER A 136 -11.52 -24.55 22.40
C SER A 136 -12.97 -25.02 22.54
N PRO A 137 -13.24 -26.21 23.10
CA PRO A 137 -14.57 -26.83 23.08
C PRO A 137 -15.67 -26.03 23.82
N TYR A 138 -15.32 -25.07 24.68
CA TYR A 138 -16.30 -24.25 25.42
C TYR A 138 -15.90 -22.76 25.58
N SER A 139 -14.84 -22.30 24.92
CA SER A 139 -14.36 -20.89 24.96
C SER A 139 -13.97 -20.30 26.32
N ASP A 140 -13.95 -21.09 27.39
CA ASP A 140 -13.57 -20.70 28.76
C ASP A 140 -12.06 -20.47 28.97
N THR A 141 -11.38 -19.85 28.01
CA THR A 141 -9.93 -19.62 27.99
C THR A 141 -9.44 -18.63 29.06
N GLU A 142 -10.34 -17.81 29.60
CA GLU A 142 -10.06 -16.83 30.67
C GLU A 142 -10.27 -17.42 32.08
N LEU A 143 -11.09 -18.46 32.25
CA LEU A 143 -11.36 -19.07 33.56
C LEU A 143 -10.15 -19.83 34.12
N PHE A 144 -9.31 -20.36 33.23
CA PHE A 144 -8.11 -21.10 33.61
C PHE A 144 -6.92 -20.15 33.92
N ARG A 145 -6.72 -19.85 35.21
CA ARG A 145 -5.66 -18.94 35.68
C ARG A 145 -4.23 -19.48 35.50
N GLY A 146 -4.06 -20.80 35.36
CA GLY A 146 -2.78 -21.45 35.14
C GLY A 146 -2.29 -21.43 33.68
N ARG A 147 -2.92 -20.62 32.81
CA ARG A 147 -2.55 -20.54 31.39
C ARG A 147 -1.17 -19.92 31.19
N TYR A 148 -0.48 -20.35 30.15
CA TYR A 148 0.75 -19.72 29.71
C TYR A 148 0.47 -18.28 29.25
N ARG A 149 0.89 -17.29 30.02
CA ARG A 149 0.67 -15.85 29.75
C ARG A 149 1.58 -15.30 28.63
N GLY A 150 2.61 -16.06 28.24
CA GLY A 150 3.66 -15.59 27.35
C GLY A 150 4.92 -15.14 28.08
N ALA A 151 5.97 -14.87 27.32
CA ALA A 151 7.21 -14.32 27.83
C ALA A 151 7.00 -12.89 28.36
N PRO A 152 7.74 -12.46 29.40
CA PRO A 152 7.67 -11.07 29.88
C PRO A 152 8.11 -10.09 28.77
N VAL A 153 7.35 -9.00 28.60
CA VAL A 153 7.61 -7.97 27.57
C VAL A 153 8.07 -6.68 28.26
N ALA A 154 9.17 -6.10 27.79
CA ALA A 154 9.64 -4.80 28.26
C ALA A 154 8.83 -3.66 27.64
N ARG A 155 8.56 -2.61 28.42
CA ARG A 155 7.93 -1.37 27.94
C ARG A 155 8.82 -0.17 28.30
N PRO A 156 9.00 0.79 27.39
CA PRO A 156 9.80 1.97 27.68
C PRO A 156 9.12 2.83 28.76
N VAL A 157 9.90 3.33 29.71
CA VAL A 157 9.41 4.23 30.77
C VAL A 157 9.24 5.65 30.24
N VAL A 158 10.07 6.06 29.27
CA VAL A 158 10.08 7.40 28.66
C VAL A 158 10.18 7.28 27.15
N GLN A 159 9.50 8.16 26.42
CA GLN A 159 9.62 8.26 24.97
C GLN A 159 10.94 8.96 24.61
N LEU A 160 11.82 8.28 23.87
CA LEU A 160 13.08 8.85 23.42
C LEU A 160 12.84 9.95 22.37
N PRO A 161 13.67 11.01 22.33
CA PRO A 161 13.59 12.02 21.28
C PRO A 161 13.69 11.40 19.89
N GLN A 162 12.79 11.81 19.00
CA GLN A 162 12.82 11.37 17.61
C GLN A 162 13.93 12.09 16.85
N LEU A 163 14.61 11.36 15.95
CA LEU A 163 15.68 11.93 15.12
C LEU A 163 15.16 12.97 14.10
N HIS A 164 13.94 12.78 13.60
CA HIS A 164 13.33 13.65 12.60
C HIS A 164 11.81 13.60 12.76
N PRO A 165 11.07 14.72 12.61
CA PRO A 165 9.62 14.76 12.81
C PRO A 165 8.83 13.87 11.85
N HIS A 166 9.41 13.57 10.67
CA HIS A 166 8.82 12.66 9.69
C HIS A 166 9.40 11.24 9.77
N ARG A 167 10.18 10.93 10.81
CA ARG A 167 10.64 9.57 11.07
C ARG A 167 9.46 8.77 11.59
N ARG A 168 9.33 7.53 11.11
CA ARG A 168 8.33 6.56 11.55
C ARG A 168 8.30 6.48 13.08
N GLN A 169 7.17 6.84 13.67
CA GLN A 169 6.86 6.50 15.06
C GLN A 169 6.62 4.98 15.08
N LYS A 170 7.54 4.24 15.69
CA LYS A 170 7.27 2.85 16.07
C LYS A 170 6.56 2.95 17.41
N ASP A 171 5.24 2.74 17.41
CA ASP A 171 4.50 2.41 18.63
C ASP A 171 4.79 0.95 19.03
#